data_AF-K8AKI3-F1
#
_entry.id   AF-K8AKI3-F1
#
_cell.length_a   1.000
_cell.length_b   1.000
_cell.length_c   1.000
_cell.angle_alpha   90.00
_cell.angle_beta   90.00
_cell.angle_gamma   90.00
#
_symmetry.space_group_name_H-M   'P 1'
#
loop_
_entity.id
_entity.type
_entity.pdbx_description
1 polymer ?
#
loop_
_entity_poly.entity_id
_entity_poly.type
_entity_poly.pdbx_seq_one_letter_code
_entity_poly.pdbx_strand_id
1 'polypeptide(L)' 'MGDYYRVPPDLRDLNYGKYVEQGDRRISEVEDYNSHNTTRLNVEGMKTLLLKLSFIRALRSGEQYELDA' A
#
# COMPACT_ATOMS: atom_id res chain seq x y z
N MET A 1 -14.95 4.96 -3.04
CA MET A 1 -14.29 3.74 -2.53
C MET A 1 -13.63 3.02 -3.70
N GLY A 2 -12.52 3.56 -4.24
CA GLY A 2 -11.81 3.00 -5.40
C GLY A 2 -10.33 2.68 -5.16
N ASP A 3 -9.73 3.32 -4.15
CA ASP A 3 -8.27 3.29 -3.94
C ASP A 3 -7.82 2.34 -2.80
N TYR A 4 -8.73 1.51 -2.29
CA TYR A 4 -8.45 0.63 -1.16
C TYR A 4 -8.80 -0.80 -1.50
N TYR A 5 -7.86 -1.70 -1.22
CA TYR A 5 -8.12 -3.14 -1.21
C TYR A 5 -8.74 -3.53 0.14
N ARG A 6 -9.74 -4.42 0.10
CA ARG A 6 -10.35 -5.01 1.30
C ARG A 6 -9.99 -6.49 1.34
N VAL A 7 -9.25 -6.90 2.36
CA VAL A 7 -9.04 -8.32 2.67
C VAL A 7 -10.25 -8.80 3.48
N PRO A 8 -11.13 -9.64 2.93
CA PRO A 8 -12.25 -10.18 3.68
C PRO A 8 -11.73 -11.13 4.78
N PRO A 9 -12.43 -11.22 5.91
CA PRO A 9 -12.12 -12.27 6.88
C PRO A 9 -12.31 -13.63 6.22
N ASP A 10 -11.31 -14.50 6.35
CA ASP A 10 -11.47 -15.89 5.92
C ASP A 10 -12.48 -16.54 6.87
N LEU A 11 -13.67 -16.87 6.35
CA LEU A 11 -14.78 -17.53 7.04
C LEU A 11 -14.40 -18.98 7.41
N ARG A 12 -13.29 -19.16 8.13
CA ARG A 12 -12.87 -20.44 8.72
C ARG A 12 -13.66 -20.62 10.00
N ASP A 13 -14.85 -21.18 9.85
CA ASP A 13 -15.58 -21.80 10.93
C ASP A 13 -14.84 -23.06 11.37
N LEU A 14 -13.73 -22.93 12.13
CA LEU A 14 -12.84 -24.00 12.67
C LEU A 14 -12.60 -25.23 11.75
N ASN A 15 -12.73 -25.06 10.44
CA ASN A 15 -12.78 -26.14 9.47
C ASN A 15 -11.38 -26.34 8.89
N TYR A 16 -10.69 -27.35 9.42
CA TYR A 16 -9.39 -27.81 8.93
C TYR A 16 -9.44 -28.37 7.49
N GLY A 17 -10.63 -28.63 6.94
CA GLY A 17 -10.82 -29.19 5.59
C GLY A 17 -10.31 -28.30 4.44
N LYS A 18 -10.26 -26.98 4.63
CA LYS A 18 -9.72 -26.04 3.61
C LYS A 18 -8.21 -26.16 3.38
N TYR A 19 -7.48 -26.82 4.29
CA TYR A 19 -6.04 -27.03 4.16
C TYR A 19 -5.67 -28.43 3.63
N VAL A 20 -6.66 -29.32 3.43
CA VAL A 20 -6.38 -30.76 3.17
C VAL A 20 -6.92 -31.26 1.82
N GLU A 21 -8.12 -30.86 1.35
CA GLU A 21 -8.74 -31.54 0.19
C GLU A 21 -9.19 -30.69 -1.01
N GLN A 22 -9.24 -29.35 -0.92
CA GLN A 22 -9.58 -28.52 -2.09
C GLN A 22 -8.61 -27.36 -2.23
N GLY A 23 -7.52 -27.59 -2.97
CA GLY A 23 -6.65 -26.50 -3.42
C GLY A 23 -7.43 -25.56 -4.33
N ASP A 24 -7.64 -24.32 -3.89
CA ASP A 24 -8.22 -23.28 -4.74
C ASP A 24 -7.15 -22.83 -5.75
N ARG A 25 -7.24 -23.36 -6.98
CA ARG A 25 -6.32 -23.05 -8.08
C ARG A 25 -6.21 -21.54 -8.37
N ARG A 26 -7.19 -20.74 -7.96
CA ARG A 26 -7.19 -19.28 -8.14
C ARG A 26 -6.14 -18.58 -7.27
N ILE A 27 -5.75 -19.16 -6.14
CA ILE A 27 -4.70 -18.58 -5.27
C ILE A 27 -3.32 -18.73 -5.91
N SER A 28 -3.10 -19.80 -6.69
CA SER A 28 -1.82 -20.04 -7.36
C SER A 28 -1.51 -19.08 -8.51
N GLU A 29 -2.50 -18.32 -9.00
CA GLU A 29 -2.34 -17.39 -10.12
C GLU A 29 -2.28 -15.91 -9.69
N VAL A 30 -2.49 -15.61 -8.39
CA VAL A 30 -2.46 -14.23 -7.89
C VAL A 30 -1.06 -13.88 -7.40
N GLU A 31 -0.44 -12.90 -8.03
CA GLU A 31 0.82 -12.33 -7.55
C GLU A 31 0.61 -11.41 -6.32
N ASP A 32 1.53 -11.49 -5.36
CA ASP A 32 1.51 -10.64 -4.17
C ASP A 32 1.66 -9.16 -4.51
N TYR A 33 0.79 -8.29 -4.01
CA TYR A 33 0.97 -6.84 -4.17
C TYR A 33 1.98 -6.28 -3.15
N ASN A 34 3.08 -5.72 -3.63
CA ASN A 34 4.19 -5.21 -2.82
C ASN A 34 4.82 -3.93 -3.41
N SER A 35 5.83 -3.38 -2.73
CA SER A 35 6.51 -2.15 -3.16
C SER A 35 7.34 -2.31 -4.44
N HIS A 36 7.66 -3.53 -4.84
CA HIS A 36 8.44 -3.83 -6.05
C HIS A 36 7.57 -3.84 -7.30
N ASN A 37 6.32 -4.31 -7.21
CA ASN A 37 5.40 -4.41 -8.35
C ASN A 37 4.30 -3.33 -8.40
N THR A 38 4.27 -2.41 -7.42
CA THR A 38 3.45 -1.20 -7.52
C THR A 38 4.04 -0.18 -8.51
N THR A 39 3.30 0.89 -8.80
CA THR A 39 3.80 2.00 -9.61
C THR A 39 4.93 2.72 -8.88
N ARG A 40 6.16 2.53 -9.36
CA ARG A 40 7.36 3.15 -8.78
C ARG A 40 7.57 4.53 -9.40
N LEU A 41 7.56 5.56 -8.56
CA LEU A 41 7.82 6.93 -9.01
C LEU A 41 9.30 7.10 -9.41
N ASN A 42 9.53 7.83 -10.50
CA ASN A 42 10.85 8.31 -10.86
C ASN A 42 11.23 9.54 -10.01
N VAL A 43 12.43 10.08 -10.23
CA VAL A 43 12.94 11.23 -9.46
C VAL A 43 12.00 12.44 -9.52
N GLU A 44 11.46 12.78 -10.68
CA GLU A 44 10.55 13.93 -10.84
C GLU A 44 9.18 13.69 -10.18
N GLY A 45 8.65 12.47 -10.29
CA GLY A 45 7.44 12.05 -9.58
C GLY A 45 7.61 12.12 -8.08
N MET A 46 8.76 11.70 -7.57
CA MET A 46 9.10 11.78 -6.14
C MET A 46 9.19 13.22 -5.66
N LYS A 47 9.86 14.11 -6.41
CA LYS A 47 9.92 15.56 -6.09
C LYS A 47 8.51 16.15 -6.00
N THR A 48 7.66 15.84 -6.97
CA THR A 48 6.27 16.33 -7.01
C THR A 48 5.46 15.83 -5.82
N LEU A 49 5.64 14.56 -5.42
CA LEU A 49 4.98 13.98 -4.26
C LEU A 49 5.43 14.67 -2.96
N LEU A 50 6.74 14.84 -2.76
CA LEU A 50 7.31 15.45 -1.56
C LEU A 50 6.86 16.91 -1.37
N LEU A 51 6.72 17.67 -2.46
CA LEU A 51 6.25 19.06 -2.41
C LEU A 51 4.78 19.23 -1.99
N LYS A 52 4.02 18.13 -1.89
CA LYS A 52 2.68 18.16 -1.28
C LYS A 52 2.74 18.38 0.22
N LEU A 53 3.85 18.00 0.86
CA LEU A 53 4.05 18.12 2.31
C LEU A 53 4.46 19.57 2.63
N SER A 54 3.72 20.21 3.54
CA SER A 54 3.94 21.59 3.96
C SER A 54 5.35 21.82 4.53
N PHE A 55 5.85 20.88 5.35
CA PHE A 55 7.19 20.98 5.92
C PHE A 55 8.31 20.90 4.87
N ILE A 56 8.14 20.11 3.81
CA ILE A 56 9.11 20.04 2.71
C ILE A 56 9.17 21.37 1.96
N ARG A 57 8.02 22.04 1.78
CA ARG A 57 7.99 23.37 1.16
C ARG A 57 8.69 24.41 2.03
N ALA A 58 8.44 24.41 3.34
CA ALA A 58 9.09 25.31 4.29
C ALA A 58 10.62 25.09 4.34
N LEU A 59 11.06 23.83 4.39
CA LEU A 59 12.48 23.48 4.32
C LEU A 59 13.14 23.97 3.02
N ARG A 60 12.42 23.93 1.90
CA ARG A 60 12.90 24.45 0.61
C ARG A 60 13.03 25.97 0.59
N SER A 61 12.13 26.70 1.24
CA SER A 61 12.17 28.17 1.32
C SER A 61 13.05 28.72 2.45
N GLY A 62 13.56 27.85 3.33
CA GLY A 62 14.35 28.23 4.50
C GLY A 62 13.51 28.72 5.68
N GLU A 63 12.21 28.43 5.67
CA GLU A 63 11.28 28.77 6.74
C GLU A 63 11.30 27.70 7.84
N GLN A 64 11.08 28.13 9.09
CA GLN A 64 10.84 27.20 10.19
C GLN A 64 9.43 26.62 10.07
N TYR A 65 9.32 25.31 10.26
CA TYR A 65 8.04 24.60 10.24
C TYR A 65 7.80 23.96 11.59
N GLU A 66 6.69 24.32 12.24
CA GLU A 66 6.22 23.59 13.42
C GLU A 66 5.33 22.43 12.99
N LEU A 67 5.64 21.23 13.48
CA LEU A 67 4.79 20.06 13.30
C LEU A 67 3.61 20.20 14.26
N ASP A 68 2.39 20.30 13.72
CA ASP A 68 1.17 20.20 14.53
C ASP A 68 1.19 18.85 15.28
N ALA A 69 1.19 18.93 16.62
CA ALA A 69 1.25 17.80 17.54
C ALA A 69 -0.13 17.18 17.81
#